data_AF-A0A3C7W1Z2-F1
#
_entry.id   AF-A0A3C7W1Z2-F1
#
_cell.length_a   1.000
_cell.length_b   1.000
_cell.length_c   1.000
_cell.angle_alpha   90.00
_cell.angle_beta   90.00
_cell.angle_gamma   90.00
#
_symmetry.space_group_name_H-M   'P 1'
#
loop_
_entity.id
_entity.type
_entity.pdbx_description
1 polymer ?
#
loop_
_entity_poly.entity_id
_entity_poly.type
_entity_poly.pdbx_seq_one_letter_code
_entity_poly.pdbx_strand_id
1 'polypeptide(L)'
;MDFSYSPRVEALRQQLWQFMDRYILPRLGAWRAEVGAGQYPVSFMEDLKALAREEGLWNLFLPSLKDGEPGTRLSNVEYAPLAEIMGRV
;
A
#
# COMPACT_ATOMS: atom_id res chain seq x y z
N MET A 1 15.19 14.54 21.34
CA MET A 1 15.13 13.49 20.31
C MET A 1 14.00 13.87 19.38
N ASP A 2 14.29 14.01 18.09
CA ASP A 2 13.27 14.32 17.08
C ASP A 2 12.68 13.01 16.56
N PHE A 3 11.37 12.83 16.74
CA PHE A 3 10.62 11.64 16.31
C PHE A 3 9.76 11.92 15.08
N SER A 4 9.93 13.09 14.46
CA SER A 4 9.20 13.42 13.23
C SER A 4 9.63 12.51 12.08
N TYR A 5 8.68 12.22 11.20
CA TYR A 5 8.97 11.50 9.97
C TYR A 5 9.69 12.42 8.99
N SER A 6 10.54 11.84 8.14
CA SER A 6 11.15 12.60 7.05
C SER A 6 10.07 13.13 6.09
N PRO A 7 10.30 14.25 5.38
CA PRO A 7 9.34 14.78 4.41
C PRO A 7 8.92 13.74 3.35
N ARG A 8 9.83 12.84 2.98
CA ARG A 8 9.55 11.72 2.05
C ARG A 8 8.53 10.74 2.64
N VAL A 9 8.73 10.34 3.90
CA VAL A 9 7.82 9.40 4.58
C VAL A 9 6.46 10.05 4.80
N GLU A 10 6.41 11.33 5.14
CA GLU A 10 5.14 12.03 5.32
C GLU A 10 4.36 12.14 4.00
N ALA A 11 5.02 12.44 2.88
CA ALA A 11 4.40 12.42 1.56
C ALA A 11 3.83 11.02 1.21
N LEU A 12 4.59 9.95 1.44
CA LEU A 12 4.14 8.58 1.20
C LEU A 12 2.95 8.20 2.10
N ARG A 13 2.95 8.65 3.37
CA ARG A 13 1.82 8.42 4.29
C ARG A 13 0.54 9.08 3.77
N GLN A 14 0.63 10.34 3.34
CA GLN A 14 -0.52 11.07 2.79
C GLN A 14 -1.05 10.40 1.52
N GLN A 15 -0.15 10.00 0.62
CA GLN A 15 -0.52 9.30 -0.61
C GLN A 15 -1.20 7.95 -0.31
N LEU A 16 -0.64 7.18 0.63
CA LEU A 16 -1.21 5.90 1.03
C LEU A 16 -2.60 6.06 1.67
N TRP A 17 -2.80 7.08 2.51
CA TRP A 17 -4.14 7.40 3.04
C TRP A 17 -5.15 7.66 1.93
N GLN A 18 -4.79 8.48 0.94
CA GLN A 18 -5.65 8.77 -0.21
C GLN A 18 -5.94 7.50 -1.02
N PHE A 19 -4.95 6.63 -1.22
CA PHE A 19 -5.14 5.35 -1.90
C PHE A 19 -6.10 4.43 -1.13
N MET A 20 -5.95 4.34 0.19
CA MET A 20 -6.84 3.56 1.05
C MET A 20 -8.28 4.07 0.96
N ASP A 21 -8.50 5.37 1.12
CA ASP A 21 -9.82 6.01 1.10
C ASP A 21 -10.50 5.87 -0.26
N ARG A 22 -9.73 6.01 -1.35
CA ARG A 22 -10.27 6.03 -2.71
C ARG A 22 -10.52 4.65 -3.27
N TYR A 23 -9.63 3.69 -2.99
CA TYR A 23 -9.65 2.40 -3.67
C TYR A 23 -9.93 1.21 -2.76
N ILE A 24 -9.43 1.21 -1.52
CA ILE A 24 -9.52 0.05 -0.63
C ILE A 24 -10.79 0.06 0.22
N LEU A 25 -11.02 1.12 1.00
CA LEU A 25 -12.15 1.21 1.93
C LEU A 25 -13.52 1.01 1.24
N PRO A 26 -13.80 1.61 0.07
CA PRO A 26 -15.07 1.42 -0.61
C PRO A 26 -15.31 -0.03 -1.08
N ARG A 27 -14.24 -0.82 -1.26
CA ARG A 27 -14.30 -2.19 -1.75
C ARG A 27 -14.39 -3.25 -0.65
N LEU A 28 -14.28 -2.87 0.63
CA LEU A 28 -14.33 -3.83 1.75
C LEU A 28 -15.63 -4.67 1.75
N GLY A 29 -16.77 -4.08 1.38
CA GLY A 29 -18.03 -4.81 1.25
C GLY A 29 -18.00 -5.89 0.17
N ALA A 30 -17.54 -5.53 -1.04
CA ALA A 30 -17.38 -6.47 -2.15
C ALA A 30 -16.35 -7.55 -1.83
N TRP A 31 -15.22 -7.16 -1.22
CA TRP A 31 -14.21 -8.09 -0.74
C TRP A 31 -14.82 -9.14 0.20
N ARG A 32 -15.55 -8.72 1.24
CA ARG A 32 -16.19 -9.63 2.20
C ARG A 32 -17.17 -10.59 1.51
N ALA A 33 -17.94 -10.10 0.54
CA ALA A 33 -18.90 -10.92 -0.19
C ALA A 33 -18.22 -11.99 -1.04
N GLU A 34 -17.21 -11.62 -1.84
CA GLU A 34 -16.50 -12.55 -2.72
C GLU A 34 -15.68 -13.59 -1.92
N VAL A 35 -14.95 -13.14 -0.90
CA VAL A 35 -14.21 -14.00 0.03
C VAL A 35 -15.15 -14.97 0.76
N GLY A 36 -16.28 -14.47 1.26
CA GLY A 36 -17.31 -15.30 1.91
C GLY A 36 -17.96 -16.31 0.96
N ALA A 37 -18.00 -16.03 -0.34
CA ALA A 37 -18.43 -16.95 -1.39
C ALA A 37 -17.33 -17.92 -1.86
N GLY A 38 -16.13 -17.85 -1.28
CA GLY A 38 -15.00 -18.71 -1.64
C GLY A 38 -14.24 -18.28 -2.90
N GLN A 39 -14.42 -17.05 -3.37
CA GLN A 39 -13.76 -16.54 -4.57
C GLN A 39 -12.40 -15.93 -4.23
N TYR A 40 -11.34 -16.54 -4.77
CA TYR A 40 -9.96 -16.08 -4.59
C TYR A 40 -9.16 -16.23 -5.90
N PRO A 41 -8.42 -15.20 -6.34
CA PRO A 41 -8.45 -13.83 -5.79
C PRO A 41 -9.80 -13.14 -6.05
N VAL A 42 -10.07 -12.07 -5.30
CA VAL A 42 -11.22 -11.20 -5.57
C VAL A 42 -11.11 -10.59 -6.97
N SER A 43 -12.24 -10.34 -7.61
CA SER A 43 -12.39 -9.94 -9.01
C SER A 43 -11.61 -8.68 -9.38
N PHE A 44 -11.41 -7.77 -8.43
CA PHE A 44 -10.75 -6.47 -8.60
C PHE A 44 -9.29 -6.45 -8.11
N MET A 45 -8.70 -7.60 -7.74
CA MET A 45 -7.36 -7.65 -7.16
C MET A 45 -6.28 -7.14 -8.13
N GLU A 46 -6.34 -7.52 -9.41
CA GLU A 46 -5.34 -7.10 -10.40
C GLU A 46 -5.44 -5.59 -10.70
N ASP A 47 -6.64 -5.03 -10.72
CA ASP A 47 -6.85 -3.58 -10.88
C ASP A 47 -6.21 -2.80 -9.73
N LEU A 48 -6.40 -3.26 -8.48
CA LEU A 48 -5.78 -2.63 -7.31
C LEU A 48 -4.24 -2.69 -7.36
N LYS A 49 -3.67 -3.81 -7.83
CA LYS A 49 -2.21 -3.93 -8.01
C LYS A 49 -1.70 -3.00 -9.10
N ALA A 50 -2.43 -2.86 -10.21
CA ALA A 50 -2.07 -1.94 -11.29
C ALA A 50 -2.08 -0.48 -10.78
N LEU A 51 -3.14 -0.06 -10.10
CA LEU A 51 -3.25 1.28 -9.51
C LEU A 51 -2.13 1.55 -8.49
N ALA A 52 -1.83 0.60 -7.60
CA ALA A 52 -0.74 0.74 -6.63
C ALA A 52 0.63 0.89 -7.32
N ARG A 53 0.87 0.21 -8.45
CA ARG A 53 2.09 0.38 -9.26
C ARG A 53 2.17 1.73 -9.91
N GLU A 54 1.08 2.20 -10.52
CA GLU A 54 1.00 3.50 -11.17
C GLU A 54 1.23 4.65 -10.19
N GLU A 55 0.74 4.50 -8.95
CA GLU A 55 0.98 5.48 -7.89
C GLU A 55 2.36 5.31 -7.21
N GLY A 56 3.15 4.29 -7.55
CA GLY A 56 4.46 4.05 -6.91
C GLY A 56 4.38 3.48 -5.48
N LEU A 57 3.22 2.98 -5.09
CA LEU A 57 2.97 2.25 -3.83
C LEU A 57 3.30 0.75 -3.94
N TRP A 58 4.23 0.39 -4.84
CA TRP A 58 4.60 -0.99 -5.15
C TRP A 58 5.92 -1.39 -4.50
N ASN A 59 6.01 -2.63 -4.04
CA ASN A 59 7.24 -3.23 -3.50
C ASN A 59 7.92 -2.36 -2.42
N LEU A 60 7.12 -1.70 -1.57
CA LEU A 60 7.58 -0.74 -0.55
C LEU A 60 8.50 -1.36 0.52
N PHE A 61 8.42 -2.67 0.73
CA PHE A 61 9.08 -3.40 1.82
C PHE A 61 10.38 -4.11 1.39
N LEU A 62 10.90 -3.79 0.19
CA LEU A 62 12.11 -4.42 -0.35
C LEU A 62 13.30 -3.46 -0.27
N PRO A 63 14.04 -3.41 0.86
CA PRO A 63 15.20 -2.53 1.01
C PRO A 63 16.35 -2.90 0.06
N SER A 64 16.40 -4.15 -0.41
CA SER A 64 17.42 -4.68 -1.32
C SER A 64 17.05 -4.59 -2.80
N LEU A 65 16.00 -3.83 -3.16
CA LEU A 65 15.60 -3.60 -4.55
C LEU A 65 16.79 -3.11 -5.37
N LYS A 66 17.09 -3.68 -6.53
CA LYS A 66 18.17 -3.22 -7.42
C LYS A 66 17.72 -2.06 -8.28
N ASP A 67 18.67 -1.33 -8.84
CA ASP A 67 18.36 -0.27 -9.79
C ASP A 67 17.69 -0.88 -11.04
N GLY A 68 16.54 -0.34 -11.43
CA GLY A 68 15.73 -0.85 -12.54
C GLY A 68 14.68 -1.90 -12.15
N GLU A 69 14.66 -2.40 -10.92
CA GLU A 69 13.55 -3.21 -10.43
C GLU A 69 12.34 -2.33 -10.08
N PRO A 70 11.09 -2.76 -10.37
CA PRO A 70 9.91 -1.96 -10.08
C PRO A 70 9.64 -1.92 -8.58
N GLY A 71 9.61 -0.73 -8.00
CA GLY A 71 9.25 -0.54 -6.60
C GLY A 71 9.87 0.68 -5.95
N THR A 72 9.46 0.94 -4.71
CA THR A 72 10.06 2.00 -3.89
C THR A 72 10.92 1.39 -2.80
N ARG A 73 12.24 1.55 -2.91
CA ARG A 73 13.21 1.10 -1.90
C ARG A 73 13.07 1.96 -0.63
N LEU A 74 12.42 1.40 0.40
CA LEU A 74 12.34 1.98 1.73
C LEU A 74 13.17 1.16 2.72
N SER A 75 13.77 1.85 3.68
CA SER A 75 14.29 1.20 4.88
C SER A 75 13.13 0.73 5.78
N ASN A 76 13.42 -0.18 6.72
CA ASN A 76 12.40 -0.67 7.67
C ASN A 76 11.77 0.47 8.50
N VAL A 77 12.56 1.50 8.84
CA VAL A 77 12.08 2.66 9.61
C VAL A 77 11.13 3.52 8.78
N GLU A 78 11.42 3.71 7.49
CA GLU A 78 10.54 4.43 6.58
C GLU A 78 9.26 3.63 6.25
N TYR A 79 9.35 2.30 6.18
CA TYR A 79 8.23 1.43 5.86
C TYR A 79 7.25 1.23 7.03
N ALA A 80 7.74 1.15 8.27
CA ALA A 80 6.93 0.92 9.46
C ALA A 80 5.66 1.79 9.56
N PRO A 81 5.71 3.13 9.39
CA PRO A 81 4.51 3.96 9.43
C PRO A 81 3.52 3.70 8.29
N LEU A 82 3.97 3.18 7.15
CA LEU A 82 3.10 2.81 6.02
C LEU A 82 2.41 1.47 6.29
N ALA A 83 3.15 0.51 6.86
CA ALA A 83 2.60 -0.77 7.31
C ALA A 83 1.49 -0.57 8.35
N GLU A 84 1.67 0.37 9.28
CA GLU A 84 0.65 0.72 10.27
C GLU A 84 -0.65 1.20 9.60
N ILE A 85 -0.56 2.03 8.56
CA ILE A 85 -1.74 2.52 7.84
C ILE A 85 -2.47 1.37 7.14
N MET A 86 -1.73 0.52 6.42
CA MET A 86 -2.31 -0.63 5.71
C MET A 86 -2.94 -1.66 6.65
N GLY A 87 -2.41 -1.82 7.86
CA GLY A 87 -2.89 -2.79 8.85
C GLY A 87 -4.14 -2.38 9.62
N ARG A 88 -4.74 -1.22 9.33
CA ARG A 88 -5.94 -0.70 10.04
C ARG A 88 -7.26 -1.33 9.58
N VAL A 89 -7.27 -2.07 8.48
CA VAL A 89 -8.47 -2.66 7.85
C VAL A 89 -8.59 -4.15 8.04
#